data_AF-A0A9D7NWZ3-F1
#
_entry.id   AF-A0A9D7NWZ3-F1
#
_cell.length_a   1.000
_cell.length_b   1.000
_cell.length_c   1.000
_cell.angle_alpha   90.00
_cell.angle_beta   90.00
_cell.angle_gamma   90.00
#
_symmetry.space_group_name_H-M   'P 1'
#
loop_
_entity.id
_entity.type
_entity.pdbx_description
1 polymer ?
#
loop_
_entity_poly.entity_id
_entity_poly.type
_entity_poly.pdbx_seq_one_letter_code
_entity_poly.pdbx_strand_id
1 'polypeptide(L)'
;MGALLPGWLAQHTAYPLDSYRIATLILHEGREGCFAILSWWIDSNMLQTQVHLATDAARADFRLFSDRGIFTCVWEMAVLWFERNAWVEHVLAHPEDPQGIDRYLAEHLNADV
;
A
#
# COMPACT_ATOMS: atom_id res chain seq x y z
N MET A 1 2.48 -13.84 -23.19
CA MET A 1 1.40 -12.85 -22.98
C MET A 1 1.58 -12.32 -21.57
N GLY A 2 2.45 -11.30 -21.41
CA GLY A 2 2.71 -10.74 -20.07
C GLY A 2 1.42 -10.12 -19.55
N ALA A 3 1.02 -10.47 -18.32
CA ALA A 3 -0.07 -9.79 -17.65
C ALA A 3 0.17 -8.28 -17.78
N LEU A 4 -0.78 -7.57 -18.38
CA LEU A 4 -0.75 -6.10 -18.37
C LEU A 4 -0.71 -5.71 -16.90
N LEU A 5 0.41 -5.15 -16.46
CA LEU A 5 0.50 -4.56 -15.13
C LEU A 5 -0.70 -3.61 -15.03
N PRO A 6 -1.62 -3.82 -14.08
CA PRO A 6 -2.75 -2.93 -13.95
C PRO A 6 -2.27 -1.48 -13.82
N GLY A 7 -2.92 -0.53 -14.50
CA GLY A 7 -2.41 0.84 -14.64
C GLY A 7 -2.11 1.57 -13.32
N TRP A 8 -2.70 1.11 -12.21
CA TRP A 8 -2.41 1.60 -10.87
C TRP A 8 -1.02 1.22 -10.34
N LEU A 9 -0.38 0.15 -10.83
CA LEU A 9 1.02 -0.17 -10.50
C LEU A 9 2.01 0.83 -11.14
N ALA A 10 1.65 1.40 -12.29
CA ALA A 10 2.45 2.46 -12.91
C ALA A 10 2.47 3.74 -12.05
N GLN A 11 1.54 3.87 -11.11
CA GLN A 11 1.41 5.08 -10.31
C GLN A 11 2.47 5.22 -9.22
N HIS A 12 3.38 4.28 -8.99
CA HIS A 12 4.51 4.47 -8.06
C HIS A 12 5.38 5.72 -8.39
N THR A 13 5.27 6.27 -9.60
CA THR A 13 5.91 7.52 -10.03
C THR A 13 4.98 8.74 -10.01
N ALA A 14 3.82 8.66 -9.37
CA ALA A 14 2.83 9.76 -9.36
C ALA A 14 3.32 10.97 -8.56
N TYR A 15 4.19 10.76 -7.58
CA TYR A 15 4.83 11.79 -6.79
C TYR A 15 6.34 11.86 -7.13
N PRO A 16 6.94 13.07 -7.19
CA PRO A 16 8.33 13.25 -7.65
C PRO A 16 9.37 12.96 -6.54
N LEU A 17 9.19 11.85 -5.82
CA LEU A 17 10.12 11.35 -4.83
C LEU A 17 10.55 9.94 -5.19
N ASP A 18 11.74 9.54 -4.76
CA ASP A 18 12.28 8.22 -5.06
C ASP A 18 11.42 7.13 -4.42
N SER A 19 10.98 6.18 -5.23
CA SER A 19 10.20 5.04 -4.78
C SER A 19 11.10 3.83 -4.58
N TYR A 20 10.87 3.11 -3.48
CA TYR A 20 11.49 1.81 -3.22
C TYR A 20 10.91 0.70 -4.11
N ARG A 21 9.82 0.99 -4.83
CA ARG A 21 9.03 0.02 -5.61
C ARG A 21 8.51 -1.14 -4.74
N ILE A 22 8.34 -0.85 -3.46
CA ILE A 22 7.76 -1.71 -2.43
C ILE A 22 6.50 -1.01 -1.93
N ALA A 23 5.41 -1.76 -1.81
CA ALA A 23 4.13 -1.23 -1.40
C ALA A 23 3.31 -2.27 -0.66
N THR A 24 2.40 -1.78 0.17
CA THR A 24 1.32 -2.56 0.76
C THR A 24 0.05 -2.37 -0.07
N LEU A 25 -0.61 -3.48 -0.39
CA LEU A 25 -1.95 -3.50 -0.96
C LEU A 25 -2.95 -3.99 0.09
N ILE A 26 -3.94 -3.16 0.40
CA ILE A 26 -5.07 -3.55 1.25
C ILE A 26 -6.33 -3.65 0.39
N LEU A 27 -6.99 -4.80 0.46
CA LEU A 27 -8.32 -5.01 -0.14
C LEU A 27 -9.36 -5.04 0.98
N HIS A 28 -10.37 -4.19 0.88
CA HIS A 28 -11.44 -4.08 1.87
C HIS A 28 -12.79 -4.15 1.18
N GLU A 29 -13.60 -5.14 1.52
CA GLU A 29 -15.00 -5.20 1.10
C GLU A 29 -15.88 -4.48 2.13
N GLY A 30 -16.44 -3.35 1.71
CA GLY A 30 -17.29 -2.50 2.52
C GLY A 30 -18.69 -2.37 1.91
N ARG A 31 -19.52 -1.54 2.55
CA ARG A 31 -20.89 -1.29 2.08
C ARG A 31 -20.93 -0.62 0.71
N GLU A 32 -19.95 0.23 0.43
CA GLU A 32 -19.83 1.04 -0.78
C GLU A 32 -19.26 0.27 -1.97
N GLY A 33 -18.73 -0.94 -1.73
CA GLY A 33 -18.03 -1.76 -2.69
C GLY A 33 -16.68 -2.26 -2.15
N CYS A 34 -15.78 -2.63 -3.06
CA CYS A 34 -14.44 -3.09 -2.72
C CYS A 34 -13.42 -1.96 -2.90
N PHE A 35 -12.70 -1.64 -1.82
CA PHE A 35 -11.59 -0.70 -1.83
C PHE A 35 -10.28 -1.44 -2.10
N ALA A 36 -9.43 -0.85 -2.95
CA ALA A 36 -8.04 -1.22 -3.12
C ALA A 36 -7.16 -0.02 -2.73
N ILE A 37 -6.47 -0.14 -1.61
CA ILE A 37 -5.59 0.89 -1.06
C ILE A 37 -4.16 0.45 -1.33
N LEU A 38 -3.43 1.24 -2.12
CA LEU A 38 -2.05 0.97 -2.48
C LEU A 38 -1.15 2.06 -1.88
N SER A 39 -0.24 1.67 -1.00
CA SER A 39 0.66 2.57 -0.28
C SER A 39 2.11 2.24 -0.59
N TRP A 40 2.77 3.10 -1.36
CA TRP A 40 4.18 2.95 -1.75
C TRP A 40 5.12 3.63 -0.76
N TRP A 41 6.19 2.95 -0.36
CA TRP A 41 7.29 3.58 0.36
C TRP A 41 8.09 4.48 -0.59
N ILE A 42 8.19 5.76 -0.22
CA ILE A 42 8.92 6.79 -0.96
C ILE A 42 9.80 7.60 -0.01
N ASP A 43 10.95 8.08 -0.49
CA ASP A 43 11.88 8.95 0.23
C ASP A 43 12.18 8.49 1.67
N SER A 44 12.28 7.17 1.85
CA SER A 44 12.56 6.43 3.07
C SER A 44 11.46 6.45 4.14
N ASN A 45 10.77 7.56 4.37
CA ASN A 45 9.88 7.74 5.53
C ASN A 45 8.46 8.22 5.17
N MET A 46 8.14 8.30 3.88
CA MET A 46 6.85 8.77 3.39
C MET A 46 6.10 7.66 2.65
N LEU A 47 4.77 7.80 2.62
CA LEU A 47 3.88 6.92 1.87
C LEU A 47 3.16 7.70 0.77
N GLN A 48 3.30 7.24 -0.47
CA GLN A 48 2.41 7.63 -1.55
C GLN A 48 1.21 6.67 -1.57
N THR A 49 0.05 7.14 -1.12
CA THR A 49 -1.15 6.29 -0.99
C THR A 49 -2.23 6.66 -2.00
N GLN A 50 -2.83 5.63 -2.60
CA GLN A 50 -3.87 5.75 -3.60
C GLN A 50 -5.01 4.80 -3.27
N VAL A 51 -6.22 5.35 -3.19
CA VAL A 51 -7.41 4.60 -2.84
C VAL A 51 -8.23 4.46 -4.09
N HIS A 52 -8.55 3.22 -4.45
CA HIS A 52 -9.44 2.91 -5.56
C HIS A 52 -10.68 2.21 -5.03
N LEU A 53 -11.83 2.45 -5.66
CA LEU A 53 -13.09 1.82 -5.31
C LEU A 53 -13.69 1.14 -6.55
N ALA A 54 -14.06 -0.12 -6.41
CA ALA A 54 -14.95 -0.83 -7.33
C ALA A 54 -16.33 -0.93 -6.66
N THR A 55 -17.33 -0.23 -7.19
CA THR A 55 -18.70 -0.25 -6.64
C THR A 55 -19.44 -1.55 -6.98
N ASP A 56 -19.01 -2.25 -8.02
CA ASP A 56 -19.42 -3.61 -8.35
C ASP A 56 -18.19 -4.53 -8.31
N ALA A 57 -18.03 -5.24 -7.19
CA ALA A 57 -16.89 -6.13 -6.97
C ALA A 57 -16.78 -7.24 -8.04
N ALA A 58 -17.90 -7.67 -8.63
CA ALA A 58 -17.90 -8.70 -9.67
C ALA A 58 -17.28 -8.21 -10.99
N ARG A 59 -17.17 -6.89 -11.18
CA ARG A 59 -16.63 -6.27 -12.40
C ARG A 59 -15.19 -5.78 -12.25
N ALA A 60 -14.64 -5.80 -11.03
CA ALA A 60 -13.29 -5.33 -10.72
C ALA A 60 -12.96 -3.96 -11.34
N ASP A 61 -13.94 -3.05 -11.41
CA ASP A 61 -13.82 -1.76 -12.09
C ASP A 61 -13.31 -0.66 -11.15
N PHE A 62 -12.13 -0.89 -10.57
CA PHE A 62 -11.50 0.03 -9.62
C PHE A 62 -11.21 1.41 -10.22
N ARG A 63 -11.73 2.47 -9.60
CA ARG A 63 -11.52 3.87 -9.98
C ARG A 63 -10.90 4.65 -8.84
N LEU A 64 -10.03 5.61 -9.16
CA LEU A 64 -9.40 6.48 -8.16
C LEU A 64 -10.49 7.20 -7.34
N PHE A 65 -10.36 7.12 -6.03
CA PHE A 65 -11.32 7.62 -5.04
C PHE A 65 -10.68 8.62 -4.08
N SER A 66 -9.35 8.57 -3.88
CA SER A 66 -8.58 9.47 -3.02
C SER A 66 -8.33 10.87 -3.59
N ASP A 67 -8.78 11.18 -4.81
CA ASP A 67 -8.61 12.49 -5.46
C ASP A 67 -9.29 13.64 -4.70
N ARG A 68 -10.23 13.32 -3.81
CA ARG A 68 -10.93 14.26 -2.92
C ARG A 68 -10.50 14.18 -1.44
N GLY A 69 -9.36 13.54 -1.16
CA GLY A 69 -8.74 13.53 0.18
C GLY A 69 -9.22 12.42 1.12
N ILE A 70 -9.97 11.42 0.62
CA ILE A 70 -10.25 10.21 1.41
C ILE A 70 -9.00 9.32 1.47
N PHE A 71 -8.76 8.70 2.62
CA PHE A 71 -7.62 7.83 2.89
C PHE A 71 -8.08 6.40 3.15
N THR A 72 -8.20 6.00 4.42
CA THR A 72 -8.61 4.65 4.80
C THR A 72 -9.62 4.71 5.93
N CYS A 73 -10.28 3.60 6.23
CA CYS A 73 -11.04 3.46 7.45
C CYS A 73 -10.09 3.17 8.64
N VAL A 74 -10.66 3.22 9.85
CA VAL A 74 -9.91 3.05 11.11
C VAL A 74 -9.30 1.65 11.26
N TRP A 75 -9.87 0.63 10.60
CA TRP A 75 -9.37 -0.74 10.67
C TRP A 75 -8.11 -0.94 9.81
N GLU A 76 -8.07 -0.36 8.60
CA GLU A 76 -6.84 -0.37 7.80
C GLU A 76 -5.68 0.40 8.46
N MET A 77 -5.97 1.35 9.36
CA MET A 77 -4.91 2.04 10.10
C MET A 77 -4.12 1.07 10.99
N ALA A 78 -4.71 -0.03 11.46
CA ALA A 78 -3.98 -1.06 12.20
C ALA A 78 -2.97 -1.79 11.31
N VAL A 79 -3.35 -2.10 10.07
CA VAL A 79 -2.45 -2.68 9.06
C VAL A 79 -1.32 -1.69 8.73
N LEU A 80 -1.65 -0.42 8.45
CA LEU A 80 -0.65 0.61 8.17
C LEU A 80 0.29 0.87 9.35
N TRP A 81 -0.20 0.73 10.59
CA TRP A 81 0.62 0.84 11.78
C TRP A 81 1.64 -0.29 11.87
N PHE A 82 1.22 -1.53 11.60
CA PHE A 82 2.11 -2.68 11.50
C PHE A 82 3.18 -2.46 10.42
N GLU A 83 2.76 -2.09 9.20
CA GLU A 83 3.67 -1.84 8.08
C GLU A 83 4.70 -0.75 8.39
N ARG A 84 4.24 0.35 9.01
CA ARG A 84 5.11 1.43 9.47
C ARG A 84 6.13 0.93 10.49
N ASN A 85 5.73 0.10 11.45
CA ASN A 85 6.64 -0.38 12.48
C ASN A 85 7.67 -1.35 11.90
N ALA A 86 7.24 -2.29 11.07
CA ALA A 86 8.13 -3.22 10.38
C ALA A 86 9.13 -2.48 9.48
N TRP A 87 8.69 -1.46 8.75
CA TRP A 87 9.58 -0.64 7.93
C TRP A 87 10.61 0.13 8.77
N VAL A 88 10.18 0.75 9.86
CA VAL A 88 11.09 1.46 10.77
C VAL A 88 12.11 0.51 11.38
N GLU A 89 11.69 -0.66 11.84
CA GLU A 89 12.54 -1.65 12.49
C GLU A 89 13.56 -2.24 11.52
N HIS A 90 13.13 -2.72 10.36
CA HIS A 90 13.98 -3.50 9.46
C HIS A 90 14.70 -2.66 8.41
N VAL A 91 14.18 -1.49 8.05
CA VAL A 91 14.74 -0.65 6.97
C VAL A 91 15.39 0.63 7.50
N LEU A 92 14.70 1.39 8.36
CA LEU A 92 15.20 2.70 8.78
C LEU A 92 16.17 2.65 9.96
N ALA A 93 16.00 1.72 10.90
CA ALA A 93 16.89 1.58 12.04
C ALA A 93 18.26 0.98 11.65
N HIS A 94 18.31 0.28 10.51
CA HIS A 94 19.48 -0.46 10.02
C HIS A 94 19.72 -0.23 8.51
N PRO A 95 19.96 1.02 8.05
CA PRO A 95 20.01 1.34 6.63
C PRO A 95 21.19 0.67 5.88
N GLU A 96 22.23 0.25 6.59
CA GLU A 96 23.35 -0.51 6.05
C GLU A 96 23.14 -2.03 6.01
N ASP A 97 22.05 -2.56 6.59
CA ASP A 97 21.76 -4.00 6.55
C ASP A 97 21.24 -4.39 5.15
N PRO A 98 22.01 -5.17 4.37
CA PRO A 98 21.58 -5.58 3.04
C PRO A 98 20.35 -6.49 3.06
N GLN A 99 19.98 -7.05 4.21
CA GLN A 99 18.81 -7.92 4.39
C GLN A 99 17.59 -7.18 4.96
N GLY A 100 17.69 -5.88 5.24
CA GLY A 100 16.60 -5.13 5.88
C GLY A 100 15.28 -5.21 5.12
N ILE A 101 15.34 -5.08 3.79
CA ILE A 101 14.17 -5.21 2.92
C ILE A 101 13.61 -6.63 2.94
N ASP A 102 14.46 -7.66 2.86
CA ASP A 102 14.01 -9.05 2.88
C ASP A 102 13.34 -9.41 4.21
N ARG A 103 13.84 -8.88 5.34
CA ARG A 103 13.22 -9.04 6.66
C ARG A 103 11.88 -8.33 6.76
N TYR A 104 11.80 -7.09 6.28
CA TYR A 104 10.52 -6.38 6.18
C TYR A 104 9.47 -7.18 5.37
N LEU A 105 9.86 -7.71 4.22
CA LEU A 105 8.96 -8.50 3.37
C LEU A 105 8.58 -9.86 3.98
N ALA A 106 9.34 -10.35 4.94
CA ALA A 106 9.06 -11.59 5.67
C ALA A 106 8.21 -11.38 6.94
N GLU A 107 7.91 -10.13 7.32
CA GLU A 107 7.06 -9.82 8.46
C GLU A 107 5.59 -10.14 8.16
N HIS A 108 4.86 -10.58 9.19
CA HIS A 108 3.46 -10.96 9.06
C HIS A 108 2.61 -10.47 10.23
N LEU A 109 1.54 -9.75 9.91
CA LEU A 109 0.47 -9.45 10.84
C LEU A 109 -0.54 -10.60 10.85
N ASN A 110 -0.68 -11.27 11.99
CA ASN A 110 -1.71 -12.29 12.23
C ASN A 110 -2.61 -11.82 13.39
N ALA A 111 -3.55 -10.93 13.08
CA ALA A 111 -4.47 -10.34 14.05
C ALA A 111 -5.85 -10.12 13.44
N ASP A 112 -6.88 -10.18 14.28
CA ASP A 112 -8.21 -9.66 13.92
C ASP A 112 -8.18 -8.14 14.03
N VAL A 113 -8.46 -7.47 12.92
CA VAL A 113 -8.48 -6.01 12.77
C VAL A 113 -9.87 -5.49 12.45
#